data_AF-M2ZMY4-F1
#
_entry.id   AF-M2ZMY4-F1
#
_cell.length_a   1.000
_cell.length_b   1.000
_cell.length_c   1.000
_cell.angle_alpha   90.00
_cell.angle_beta   90.00
_cell.angle_gamma   90.00
#
_symmetry.space_group_name_H-M   'P 1'
#
loop_
_entity.id
_entity.type
_entity.pdbx_description
1 polymer ?
#
loop_
_entity_poly.entity_id
_entity_poly.type
_entity_poly.pdbx_seq_one_letter_code
_entity_poly.pdbx_strand_id
1 'polypeptide(L)'
;MLVEREGRHAGLRSASSCPISGKNWCFGTSMCMMGSVEDADIVEQVALSTGLSTAIAARVVEDVLAFYRQPAEQYVRTRHAQLQAEGRKNPEIFPRIAAELSRRLVAPPDLSERQLRRIVYG
;
A
#
# COMPACT_ATOMS: atom_id res chain seq x y z
N MET A 1 67.77 -35.92 6.82
CA MET A 1 66.63 -36.34 7.67
C MET A 1 65.85 -35.06 7.94
N LEU A 2 64.70 -34.75 7.32
CA LEU A 2 63.52 -35.59 7.01
C LEU A 2 63.14 -36.40 8.25
N VAL A 3 62.00 -36.18 8.91
CA VAL A 3 60.60 -36.29 8.42
C VAL A 3 59.73 -35.36 9.31
N GLU A 4 58.91 -34.42 8.79
CA GLU A 4 57.52 -34.61 8.31
C GLU A 4 56.60 -35.21 9.42
N ARG A 5 55.53 -34.60 9.99
CA ARG A 5 54.71 -33.39 9.74
C ARG A 5 54.01 -32.94 11.06
N GLU A 6 52.85 -32.25 11.20
CA GLU A 6 51.83 -31.63 10.31
C GLU A 6 50.98 -30.57 11.08
N GLY A 7 50.14 -29.81 10.37
CA GLY A 7 48.82 -29.39 10.86
C GLY A 7 48.67 -28.26 11.89
N ARG A 8 48.27 -27.08 11.40
CA ARG A 8 46.98 -26.49 11.79
C ARG A 8 46.45 -25.51 10.73
N HIS A 9 45.24 -25.80 10.25
CA HIS A 9 44.65 -25.18 9.08
C HIS A 9 44.16 -23.75 9.31
N ALA A 10 44.34 -22.90 8.31
CA ALA A 10 43.46 -21.76 8.08
C ALA A 10 42.03 -22.28 7.78
N GLY A 11 41.01 -21.67 8.39
CA GLY A 11 39.65 -22.18 8.34
C GLY A 11 38.62 -21.15 8.76
N LEU A 12 38.58 -20.00 8.07
CA LEU A 12 37.46 -19.07 8.13
C LEU A 12 36.20 -19.80 7.64
N ARG A 13 35.32 -20.15 8.58
CA ARG A 13 34.11 -20.91 8.28
C ARG A 13 33.13 -20.07 7.48
N SER A 14 32.74 -20.57 6.32
CA SER A 14 31.58 -20.06 5.57
C SER A 14 30.34 -20.13 6.46
N ALA A 15 29.67 -18.98 6.65
CA ALA A 15 28.36 -18.89 7.28
C ALA A 15 27.27 -18.67 6.21
N SER A 16 27.22 -19.58 5.24
CA SER A 16 26.07 -19.74 4.36
C SER A 16 24.93 -20.49 5.07
N SER A 17 23.69 -20.04 4.85
CA SER A 17 22.39 -20.62 5.29
C SER A 17 21.75 -20.06 6.58
N CYS A 18 20.80 -19.13 6.38
CA CYS A 18 19.36 -19.23 6.71
C CYS A 18 18.90 -20.10 7.90
N PRO A 19 17.89 -19.67 8.71
CA PRO A 19 16.60 -19.20 8.16
C PRO A 19 15.89 -18.05 8.90
N ILE A 20 15.32 -17.10 8.13
CA ILE A 20 14.09 -16.39 8.53
C ILE A 20 13.03 -16.73 7.50
N SER A 21 11.98 -17.41 7.96
CA SER A 21 10.92 -17.93 7.11
C SER A 21 9.92 -16.85 6.67
N GLY A 22 9.56 -16.90 5.39
CA GLY A 22 8.17 -16.71 4.96
C GLY A 22 7.58 -15.29 5.00
N LYS A 23 7.65 -14.60 3.85
CA LYS A 23 6.55 -14.61 2.87
C LYS A 23 6.85 -13.65 1.71
N ASN A 24 6.85 -14.17 0.49
CA ASN A 24 7.12 -13.40 -0.71
C ASN A 24 5.99 -12.39 -0.96
N TRP A 25 6.26 -11.10 -0.79
CA TRP A 25 5.39 -10.05 -1.32
C TRP A 25 5.74 -9.86 -2.80
N CYS A 26 5.16 -10.72 -3.64
CA CYS A 26 5.10 -10.47 -5.06
C CYS A 26 4.21 -9.24 -5.28
N PHE A 27 4.81 -8.05 -5.40
CA PHE A 27 4.17 -6.88 -6.03
C PHE A 27 4.01 -7.16 -7.53
N GLY A 28 3.15 -8.14 -7.85
CA GLY A 28 2.64 -8.32 -9.18
C GLY A 28 1.75 -7.13 -9.50
N THR A 29 2.05 -6.44 -10.60
CA THR A 29 1.15 -5.45 -11.22
C THR A 29 -0.11 -6.17 -11.69
N SER A 30 -1.03 -6.42 -10.76
CA SER A 30 -2.38 -6.85 -11.11
C SER A 30 -3.09 -5.63 -11.67
N MET A 31 -3.26 -5.62 -12.98
CA MET A 31 -4.25 -4.78 -13.63
C MET A 31 -5.62 -5.29 -13.14
N CYS A 32 -6.10 -4.71 -12.04
CA CYS A 32 -7.35 -5.13 -11.42
C CYS A 32 -8.46 -5.04 -12.47
N MET A 33 -9.14 -6.17 -12.69
CA MET A 33 -10.27 -6.24 -13.60
C MET A 33 -11.32 -5.19 -13.21
N MET A 34 -12.00 -4.62 -14.21
CA MET A 34 -13.23 -3.87 -13.98
C MET A 34 -14.27 -4.81 -13.35
N GLY A 35 -14.29 -4.85 -12.02
CA GLY A 35 -15.40 -5.40 -11.25
C GLY A 35 -16.50 -4.38 -11.23
N SER A 36 -17.36 -4.42 -12.25
CA SER A 36 -18.64 -3.71 -12.30
C SER A 36 -19.33 -3.79 -10.95
N VAL A 37 -19.91 -2.68 -10.51
CA VAL A 37 -20.75 -2.68 -9.31
C VAL A 37 -22.02 -3.50 -9.57
N GLU A 38 -21.95 -4.80 -9.28
CA GLU A 38 -23.08 -5.75 -9.36
C GLU A 38 -24.16 -5.49 -8.30
N ASP A 39 -23.89 -4.62 -7.33
CA ASP A 39 -24.83 -4.21 -6.29
C ASP A 39 -25.87 -3.25 -6.91
N ALA A 40 -26.97 -3.83 -7.40
CA ALA A 40 -28.06 -3.09 -8.03
C ALA A 40 -28.77 -2.15 -7.03
N ASP A 41 -28.85 -2.55 -5.75
CA ASP A 41 -29.58 -1.83 -4.70
C ASP A 41 -28.94 -0.46 -4.42
N ILE A 42 -27.60 -0.38 -4.34
CA ILE A 42 -26.91 0.91 -4.18
C ILE A 42 -27.04 1.79 -5.43
N VAL A 43 -27.06 1.20 -6.64
CA VAL A 43 -27.23 1.96 -7.89
C VAL A 43 -28.65 2.54 -8.00
N GLU A 44 -29.68 1.75 -7.65
CA GLU A 44 -31.07 2.23 -7.58
C GLU A 44 -31.22 3.32 -6.52
N GLN A 45 -30.69 3.12 -5.31
CA GLN A 45 -30.74 4.11 -4.23
C GLN A 45 -30.05 5.44 -4.62
N VAL A 46 -28.92 5.38 -5.34
CA VAL A 46 -28.25 6.59 -5.86
C VAL A 46 -29.07 7.24 -6.96
N ALA A 47 -29.61 6.48 -7.91
CA ALA A 47 -30.47 7.02 -8.97
C ALA A 47 -31.72 7.72 -8.39
N LEU A 48 -32.42 7.09 -7.46
CA LEU A 48 -33.60 7.64 -6.78
C LEU A 48 -33.29 8.91 -5.97
N SER A 49 -32.18 8.94 -5.24
CA SER A 49 -31.83 10.08 -4.37
C SER A 49 -31.23 11.28 -5.11
N THR A 50 -30.70 11.08 -6.32
CA THR A 50 -30.05 12.15 -7.11
C THR A 50 -30.80 12.55 -8.38
N GLY A 51 -31.78 11.75 -8.82
CA GLY A 51 -32.45 11.93 -10.12
C GLY A 51 -31.58 11.55 -11.32
N LEU A 52 -30.41 10.95 -11.12
CA LEU A 52 -29.55 10.45 -12.19
C LEU A 52 -30.17 9.20 -12.86
N SER A 53 -29.90 9.01 -14.15
CA SER A 53 -30.22 7.74 -14.80
C SER A 53 -29.39 6.61 -14.21
N THR A 54 -29.96 5.39 -14.16
CA THR A 54 -29.31 4.19 -13.60
C THR A 54 -27.91 3.95 -14.20
N ALA A 55 -27.72 4.23 -15.49
CA ALA A 55 -26.44 4.10 -16.17
C ALA A 55 -25.38 5.13 -15.70
N ILE A 56 -25.79 6.36 -15.36
CA ILE A 56 -24.87 7.36 -14.79
C ILE A 56 -24.63 7.07 -13.31
N ALA A 57 -25.67 6.69 -12.55
CA ALA A 57 -25.53 6.27 -11.16
C ALA A 57 -24.52 5.11 -11.02
N ALA A 58 -24.61 4.07 -11.86
CA ALA A 58 -23.67 2.95 -11.88
C ALA A 58 -22.22 3.40 -12.13
N ARG A 59 -22.00 4.34 -13.07
CA ARG A 59 -20.68 4.94 -13.32
C ARG A 59 -20.14 5.69 -12.12
N VAL A 60 -20.96 6.51 -11.47
CA VAL A 60 -20.57 7.26 -10.26
C VAL A 60 -20.22 6.32 -9.10
N VAL A 61 -21.00 5.25 -8.90
CA VAL A 61 -20.68 4.27 -7.85
C VAL A 61 -19.38 3.50 -8.19
N GLU A 62 -19.15 3.14 -9.46
CA GLU A 62 -17.88 2.54 -9.89
C GLU A 62 -16.69 3.46 -9.63
N ASP A 63 -16.78 4.75 -9.99
CA ASP A 63 -15.72 5.75 -9.77
C ASP A 63 -15.41 5.92 -8.27
N VAL A 64 -16.45 5.96 -7.43
CA VAL A 64 -16.32 6.03 -5.96
C VAL A 64 -15.70 4.75 -5.39
N LEU A 65 -16.14 3.58 -5.83
CA LEU A 65 -15.55 2.30 -5.40
C LEU A 65 -14.12 2.14 -5.90
N ALA A 66 -13.78 2.57 -7.13
CA ALA A 66 -12.41 2.60 -7.63
C ALA A 66 -11.50 3.49 -6.77
N PHE A 67 -11.99 4.66 -6.34
CA PHE A 67 -11.28 5.53 -5.40
C PHE A 67 -11.03 4.87 -4.02
N TYR A 68 -11.99 4.10 -3.50
CA TYR A 68 -11.81 3.37 -2.24
C TYR A 68 -11.00 2.07 -2.37
N ARG A 69 -11.03 1.41 -3.53
CA ARG A 69 -10.17 0.26 -3.88
C ARG A 69 -8.69 0.65 -4.01
N GLN A 70 -8.36 1.94 -4.14
CA GLN A 70 -6.98 2.42 -4.16
C GLN A 70 -6.24 2.02 -2.87
N PRO A 71 -5.12 1.25 -2.95
CA PRO A 71 -4.34 0.83 -1.79
C PRO A 71 -3.91 2.00 -0.93
N ALA A 72 -3.92 1.80 0.39
CA ALA A 72 -3.54 2.83 1.36
C ALA A 72 -2.12 3.34 1.10
N GLU A 73 -1.21 2.46 0.70
CA GLU A 73 0.18 2.77 0.34
C GLU A 73 0.26 3.72 -0.87
N GLN A 74 -0.57 3.48 -1.89
CA GLN A 74 -0.62 4.31 -3.09
C GLN A 74 -1.22 5.68 -2.75
N TYR A 75 -2.28 5.72 -1.94
CA TYR A 75 -2.87 6.97 -1.45
C TYR A 75 -1.86 7.81 -0.66
N VAL A 76 -1.12 7.20 0.28
CA VAL A 76 -0.07 7.87 1.07
C VAL A 76 1.00 8.46 0.17
N ARG A 77 1.49 7.72 -0.83
CA ARG A 77 2.51 8.20 -1.78
C ARG A 77 2.00 9.40 -2.61
N THR A 78 0.79 9.30 -3.16
CA THR A 78 0.19 10.38 -3.95
C THR A 78 -0.08 11.64 -3.11
N ARG A 79 -0.65 11.51 -1.91
CA ARG A 79 -0.90 12.65 -1.02
C ARG A 79 0.38 13.28 -0.49
N HIS A 80 1.41 12.48 -0.18
CA HIS A 80 2.73 13.02 0.19
C HIS A 80 3.31 13.89 -0.93
N ALA A 81 3.29 13.41 -2.18
CA ALA A 81 3.78 14.17 -3.33
C ALA A 81 3.00 15.48 -3.54
N GLN A 82 1.67 15.45 -3.39
CA GLN A 82 0.83 16.66 -3.46
C GLN A 82 1.17 17.67 -2.37
N LEU A 83 1.22 17.26 -1.10
CA LEU A 83 1.52 18.15 0.02
C LEU A 83 2.98 18.69 -0.03
N GLN A 84 3.90 17.92 -0.60
CA GLN A 84 5.27 18.37 -0.87
C GLN A 84 5.32 19.42 -2.00
N ALA A 85 4.50 19.26 -3.05
CA ALA A 85 4.35 20.25 -4.11
C ALA A 85 3.66 21.54 -3.62
N GLU A 86 2.77 21.46 -2.62
CA GLU A 86 2.24 22.61 -1.86
C GLU A 86 3.31 23.31 -0.98
N GLY A 87 4.54 22.80 -0.93
CA GLY A 87 5.63 23.37 -0.14
C GLY A 87 5.61 23.04 1.36
N ARG A 88 4.81 22.06 1.80
CA ARG A 88 4.76 21.65 3.21
C ARG A 88 6.01 20.89 3.62
N LYS A 89 6.36 21.01 4.90
CA LYS A 89 7.51 20.29 5.48
C LYS A 89 7.10 18.89 5.92
N ASN A 90 7.98 17.90 5.75
CA ASN A 90 7.77 16.51 6.16
C ASN A 90 7.11 16.31 7.56
N PRO A 91 7.50 17.01 8.66
CA PRO A 91 6.82 16.89 9.95
C PRO A 91 5.36 17.36 9.98
N GLU A 92 4.91 18.18 9.02
CA GLU A 92 3.50 18.58 8.86
C GLU A 92 2.73 17.59 7.99
N ILE A 93 3.41 16.93 7.05
CA ILE A 93 2.81 16.03 6.06
C ILE A 93 2.31 14.73 6.72
N PHE A 94 3.13 14.05 7.52
CA PHE A 94 2.76 12.73 8.06
C PHE A 94 1.58 12.77 9.05
N PRO A 95 1.50 13.71 10.03
CA PRO A 95 0.33 13.84 10.89
C PRO A 95 -0.95 14.15 10.10
N ARG A 96 -0.83 14.97 9.04
CA ARG A 96 -1.96 15.29 8.17
C ARG A 96 -2.44 14.06 7.40
N ILE A 97 -1.54 13.29 6.80
CA ILE A 97 -1.90 12.05 6.09
C ILE A 97 -2.56 11.05 7.06
N ALA A 98 -2.04 10.89 8.28
CA ALA A 98 -2.69 10.04 9.29
C ALA A 98 -4.13 10.50 9.61
N ALA A 99 -4.35 11.80 9.78
CA ALA A 99 -5.67 12.38 10.05
C ALA A 99 -6.61 12.39 8.82
N GLU A 100 -6.09 12.30 7.60
CA GLU A 100 -6.87 12.08 6.37
C GLU A 100 -7.24 10.59 6.20
N LEU A 101 -6.33 9.66 6.54
CA LEU A 101 -6.58 8.22 6.51
C LEU A 101 -7.65 7.77 7.51
N SER A 102 -7.62 8.26 8.75
CA SER A 102 -8.60 7.89 9.79
C SER A 102 -10.04 8.38 9.50
N ARG A 103 -10.23 9.18 8.46
CA ARG A 103 -11.53 9.67 7.99
C ARG A 103 -12.03 8.95 6.73
N ARG A 104 -11.27 8.01 6.14
CA ARG A 104 -11.73 7.26 4.96
C ARG A 104 -12.84 6.28 5.37
N LEU A 105 -13.93 6.25 4.60
CA LEU A 105 -15.08 5.36 4.86
C LEU A 105 -14.67 3.88 4.87
N VAL A 106 -13.82 3.47 3.92
CA VAL A 106 -13.10 2.20 3.99
C VAL A 106 -11.80 2.47 4.75
N ALA A 107 -11.87 2.34 6.08
CA ALA A 107 -10.76 2.67 6.97
C ALA A 107 -9.61 1.65 6.80
N PRO A 108 -8.40 2.08 6.39
CA PRO A 108 -7.21 1.25 6.57
C PRO A 108 -6.87 1.18 8.07
N PRO A 109 -6.07 0.18 8.50
CA PRO A 109 -5.61 0.12 9.89
C PRO A 109 -4.83 1.39 10.26
N ASP A 110 -4.91 1.80 11.53
CA ASP A 110 -4.21 3.01 12.01
C ASP A 110 -2.69 2.89 11.77
N LEU A 111 -2.17 3.80 10.93
CA LEU A 111 -0.76 3.85 10.58
C LEU A 111 -0.04 4.95 11.38
N SER A 112 0.92 4.55 12.22
CA SER A 112 1.86 5.48 12.84
C SER A 112 2.71 6.20 11.79
N GLU A 113 3.26 7.38 12.13
CA GLU A 113 4.21 8.08 11.26
C GLU A 113 5.38 7.19 10.80
N ARG A 114 5.84 6.27 11.65
CA ARG A 114 6.92 5.34 11.31
C ARG A 114 6.51 4.35 10.23
N GLN A 115 5.25 3.93 10.18
CA GLN A 115 4.69 3.14 9.08
C GLN A 115 4.51 3.99 7.82
N LEU A 116 3.98 5.21 7.94
CA LEU A 116 3.83 6.13 6.79
C LEU A 116 5.18 6.45 6.13
N ARG A 117 6.23 6.73 6.90
CA ARG A 117 7.59 6.95 6.38
C ARG A 117 8.16 5.72 5.66
N ARG A 118 7.84 4.51 6.13
CA ARG A 118 8.24 3.25 5.45
C ARG A 118 7.50 3.05 4.12
N ILE A 119 6.26 3.51 4.01
CA ILE A 119 5.49 3.45 2.76
C ILE A 119 6.03 4.43 1.69
N VAL A 120 6.56 5.58 2.12
CA VAL A 120 7.10 6.61 1.22
C VAL A 120 8.57 6.39 0.86
N TYR A 121 9.40 5.91 1.79
CA TYR A 121 10.86 5.78 1.61
C TYR A 121 11.36 4.33 1.52
N GLY A 122 10.47 3.33 1.64
CA GLY A 122 10.76 1.90 1.50
C GLY A 122 10.07 1.29 0.28
#